data_AF-A0AAU2QHV7-F1
#
_entry.id   AF-A0AAU2QHV7-F1
#
_cell.length_a   1.000
_cell.length_b   1.000
_cell.length_c   1.000
_cell.angle_alpha   90.00
_cell.angle_beta   90.00
_cell.angle_gamma   90.00
#
_symmetry.space_group_name_H-M   'P 1'
#
loop_
_entity.id
_entity.type
_entity.pdbx_description
1 polymer ?
#
loop_
_entity_poly.entity_id
_entity_poly.type
_entity_poly.pdbx_seq_one_letter_code
_entity_poly.pdbx_strand_id
1 'polypeptide(L)'
;MHGDTSRANVLRTRYGYALIDWEGARSDAPWWEAVNVAFRFATPFNGPAAAGDPRVVRPLLAAYLDAGGGPSGPAEVSAFAGMLRSQLAAIAWCLWLALGHRRATADQRAFGLRIVPSAARDMPQVMNSLETWTTLLR
;
A
#
# COMPACT_ATOMS: atom_id res chain seq x y z
N MET A 1 4.71 12.54 5.83
CA MET A 1 4.42 11.10 5.64
C MET A 1 5.65 10.40 5.12
N HIS A 2 5.84 9.13 5.49
CA HIS A 2 6.97 8.29 5.07
C HIS A 2 6.90 7.95 3.57
N GLY A 3 5.69 7.75 3.04
CA GLY A 3 5.46 7.69 1.59
C GLY A 3 5.68 6.31 0.97
N ASP A 4 6.41 5.43 1.65
CA ASP A 4 6.49 3.99 1.35
C ASP A 4 6.36 3.09 2.61
N THR A 5 5.36 3.33 3.45
CA THR A 5 5.15 2.48 4.64
C THR A 5 4.69 1.08 4.25
N SER A 6 5.51 0.06 4.48
CA SER A 6 5.23 -1.35 4.20
C SER A 6 5.82 -2.26 5.29
N ARG A 7 5.45 -3.54 5.30
CA ARG A 7 6.07 -4.52 6.24
C ARG A 7 7.59 -4.60 6.11
N ALA A 8 8.15 -4.32 4.93
CA ALA A 8 9.60 -4.34 4.72
C ALA A 8 10.31 -3.17 5.42
N ASN A 9 9.59 -2.07 5.64
CA ASN A 9 10.11 -0.83 6.20
C ASN A 9 9.78 -0.69 7.70
N VAL A 10 9.21 -1.72 8.32
CA VAL A 10 8.92 -1.77 9.76
C VAL A 10 9.76 -2.84 10.43
N LEU A 11 10.64 -2.42 11.33
CA LEU A 11 11.47 -3.32 12.13
C LEU A 11 10.87 -3.50 13.53
N ARG A 12 10.77 -4.75 13.99
CA ARG A 12 10.50 -5.05 15.40
C ARG A 12 11.81 -5.03 16.18
N THR A 13 11.87 -4.20 17.22
CA THR A 13 13.01 -4.07 18.13
C THR A 13 12.60 -4.46 19.55
N ARG A 14 13.58 -4.54 20.47
CA ARG A 14 13.31 -4.77 21.90
C ARG A 14 12.54 -3.63 22.58
N TYR A 15 12.49 -2.45 21.98
CA TYR A 15 11.81 -1.26 22.51
C TYR A 15 10.47 -0.96 21.81
N GLY A 16 10.06 -1.80 20.86
CA GLY A 16 8.88 -1.57 20.03
C GLY A 16 9.22 -1.59 18.54
N TYR A 17 8.39 -0.95 17.73
CA TYR A 17 8.55 -0.91 16.28
C TYR A 17 9.26 0.37 15.82
N ALA A 18 10.11 0.24 14.81
CA ALA A 18 10.80 1.36 14.17
C ALA A 18 10.48 1.38 12.67
N LEU A 19 10.20 2.57 12.14
CA LEU A 19 10.00 2.80 10.72
C LEU A 19 11.33 3.28 10.09
N ILE A 20 11.75 2.63 9.01
CA ILE A 20 13.01 2.88 8.30
C ILE A 20 12.71 3.20 6.83
N ASP A 21 13.71 3.70 6.09
CA ASP A 21 13.60 4.00 4.64
C ASP A 21 12.78 5.26 4.31
N TRP A 22 13.16 6.39 4.91
CA TRP A 22 12.48 7.68 4.79
C TRP A 22 12.74 8.44 3.48
N GLU A 23 13.39 7.83 2.48
CA GLU A 23 13.72 8.51 1.21
C GLU A 23 12.48 8.92 0.40
N GLY A 24 11.35 8.24 0.62
CA GLY A 24 10.06 8.55 0.01
C GLY A 24 9.23 9.64 0.71
N ALA A 25 9.79 10.29 1.74
CA ALA A 25 9.02 11.17 2.61
C ALA A 25 8.47 12.40 1.87
N ARG A 26 7.20 12.73 2.15
CA ARG A 26 6.46 13.82 1.50
C ARG A 26 5.55 14.59 2.45
N SER A 27 5.26 15.84 2.10
CA SER A 27 4.46 16.79 2.88
C SER A 27 2.94 16.63 2.64
N ASP A 28 2.44 15.40 2.73
CA ASP A 28 1.02 15.09 2.58
C ASP A 28 0.34 14.88 3.95
N ALA A 29 -0.99 14.82 3.98
CA ALA A 29 -1.78 14.61 5.21
C ALA A 29 -1.60 13.19 5.79
N PRO A 30 -1.13 13.03 7.06
CA PRO A 30 -0.84 11.73 7.73
C PRO A 30 -1.90 10.64 7.58
N TRP A 31 -3.18 11.02 7.56
CA TRP A 31 -4.31 10.13 7.34
C TRP A 31 -4.14 9.24 6.10
N TRP A 32 -3.58 9.79 5.02
CA TRP A 32 -3.43 9.06 3.77
C TRP A 32 -2.39 7.95 3.83
N GLU A 33 -1.41 8.04 4.73
CA GLU A 33 -0.47 6.96 4.99
C GLU A 33 -1.12 5.84 5.80
N ALA A 34 -1.91 6.16 6.82
CA ALA A 34 -2.68 5.16 7.56
C ALA A 34 -3.62 4.36 6.64
N VAL A 35 -4.32 5.06 5.76
CA VAL A 35 -5.20 4.46 4.74
C VAL A 35 -4.40 3.59 3.76
N ASN A 36 -3.25 4.06 3.24
CA ASN A 36 -2.36 3.26 2.37
C ASN A 36 -1.85 1.99 3.06
N VAL A 37 -1.47 2.08 4.33
CA VAL A 37 -1.04 0.93 5.11
C VAL A 37 -2.20 -0.06 5.33
N ALA A 38 -3.41 0.44 5.64
CA ALA A 38 -4.60 -0.41 5.74
C ALA A 38 -4.83 -1.20 4.45
N PHE A 39 -4.70 -0.55 3.30
CA PHE A 39 -4.79 -1.20 1.99
C PHE A 39 -3.73 -2.28 1.80
N ARG A 40 -2.45 -1.96 2.02
CA ARG A 40 -1.32 -2.88 1.84
C ARG A 40 -1.41 -4.11 2.74
N PHE A 41 -1.95 -3.96 3.94
CA PHE A 41 -2.06 -5.05 4.91
C PHE A 41 -3.32 -5.90 4.73
N ALA A 42 -4.39 -5.31 4.17
CA ALA A 42 -5.63 -6.01 3.87
C ALA A 42 -5.54 -6.91 2.63
N THR A 43 -4.44 -6.84 1.86
CA THR A 43 -4.23 -7.69 0.69
C THR A 43 -3.05 -8.67 0.88
N PRO A 44 -3.09 -9.86 0.26
CA PRO A 44 -1.98 -10.81 0.32
C PRO A 44 -0.69 -10.22 -0.26
N PHE A 45 0.44 -10.43 0.43
CA PHE A 45 1.80 -10.08 -0.05
C PHE A 45 2.06 -8.60 -0.40
N ASN A 46 1.32 -7.64 0.18
CA ASN A 46 1.32 -6.24 -0.29
C ASN A 46 0.93 -6.10 -1.79
N GLY A 47 0.31 -7.13 -2.37
CA GLY A 47 -0.07 -7.23 -3.79
C GLY A 47 -1.60 -7.17 -3.98
N PRO A 48 -2.09 -7.10 -5.23
CA PRO A 48 -3.50 -6.83 -5.50
C PRO A 48 -4.35 -8.09 -5.28
N ALA A 49 -5.30 -8.04 -4.33
CA ALA A 49 -6.52 -8.85 -4.34
C ALA A 49 -7.52 -8.17 -3.39
N ALA A 50 -8.45 -7.35 -3.90
CA ALA A 50 -9.75 -7.69 -4.52
C ALA A 50 -10.94 -7.44 -3.57
N ALA A 51 -10.74 -7.44 -2.25
CA ALA A 51 -11.68 -6.83 -1.31
C ALA A 51 -10.93 -6.54 -0.01
N GLY A 52 -10.98 -5.31 0.49
CA GLY A 52 -10.40 -5.00 1.79
C GLY A 52 -11.01 -5.87 2.87
N ASP A 53 -10.19 -6.58 3.64
CA ASP A 53 -10.67 -7.35 4.79
C ASP A 53 -11.06 -6.38 5.94
N PRO A 54 -12.35 -6.29 6.31
CA PRO A 54 -12.79 -5.42 7.40
C PRO A 54 -12.09 -5.75 8.73
N ARG A 55 -11.68 -7.01 8.93
CA ARG A 55 -10.99 -7.49 10.14
C ARG A 55 -9.54 -7.00 10.22
N VAL A 56 -8.99 -6.52 9.12
CA VAL A 56 -7.65 -5.91 9.06
C VAL A 56 -7.75 -4.39 9.04
N VAL A 57 -8.64 -3.85 8.19
CA VAL A 57 -8.75 -2.41 7.95
C VAL A 57 -9.24 -1.68 9.21
N ARG A 58 -10.32 -2.16 9.84
CA ARG A 58 -10.91 -1.46 10.99
C ARG A 58 -9.99 -1.39 12.20
N PRO A 59 -9.34 -2.50 12.66
CA PRO A 59 -8.42 -2.42 13.78
C PRO A 59 -7.21 -1.53 13.50
N LEU A 60 -6.73 -1.47 12.25
CA LEU A 60 -5.60 -0.63 11.89
C LEU A 60 -5.95 0.86 11.97
N LEU A 61 -7.09 1.27 11.41
CA LEU A 61 -7.53 2.66 11.48
C LEU A 61 -7.85 3.07 12.93
N ALA A 62 -8.49 2.19 13.71
CA ALA A 62 -8.71 2.42 15.13
C ALA A 62 -7.39 2.63 15.88
N ALA A 63 -6.40 1.74 15.68
CA ALA A 63 -5.09 1.87 16.33
C ALA A 63 -4.35 3.17 15.95
N TYR A 64 -4.47 3.64 14.70
CA TYR A 64 -3.91 4.92 14.28
C TYR A 64 -4.56 6.10 15.02
N LEU A 65 -5.89 6.09 15.14
CA LEU A 65 -6.64 7.14 15.84
C LEU A 65 -6.35 7.13 17.34
N ASP A 66 -6.35 5.96 17.97
CA ASP A 66 -6.08 5.78 19.39
C ASP A 66 -4.64 6.19 19.78
N ALA A 67 -3.68 6.00 18.87
CA ALA A 67 -2.30 6.42 19.07
C ALA A 67 -2.08 7.94 18.89
N GLY A 68 -3.14 8.71 18.59
CA GLY A 68 -3.04 10.15 18.35
C GLY A 68 -2.38 10.48 17.01
N GLY A 69 -2.47 9.60 16.01
CA GLY A 69 -1.85 9.76 14.69
C GLY A 69 -2.30 11.00 13.90
N GLY A 70 -3.36 11.66 14.36
CA GLY A 70 -3.95 12.87 13.79
C GLY A 70 -5.44 12.67 13.53
N PRO A 71 -6.15 13.73 13.10
CA PRO A 71 -7.56 13.61 12.75
C PRO A 71 -7.75 12.63 11.59
N SER A 72 -8.88 11.92 11.60
CA SER A 72 -9.35 11.23 10.39
C SER A 72 -9.57 12.24 9.26
N GLY A 73 -9.10 11.93 8.07
CA GLY A 73 -9.37 12.70 6.86
C GLY A 73 -10.57 12.13 6.09
N PRO A 74 -10.89 12.70 4.91
CA PRO A 74 -12.04 12.28 4.12
C PRO A 74 -11.94 10.81 3.71
N ALA A 75 -13.03 10.06 3.88
CA ALA A 75 -13.20 8.67 3.42
C ALA A 75 -13.66 8.61 1.95
N GLU A 76 -13.23 9.58 1.15
CA GLU A 76 -13.80 9.86 -0.17
C GLU A 76 -12.99 9.19 -1.30
N VAL A 77 -13.55 9.21 -2.51
CA VAL A 77 -12.99 8.61 -3.73
C VAL A 77 -11.52 9.01 -3.99
N SER A 78 -11.06 10.14 -3.47
CA SER A 78 -9.66 10.58 -3.53
C SER A 78 -8.68 9.62 -2.83
N ALA A 79 -9.10 8.96 -1.74
CA ALA A 79 -8.36 7.90 -1.06
C ALA A 79 -8.06 6.74 -2.01
N PHE A 80 -9.10 6.33 -2.75
CA PHE A 80 -9.05 5.26 -3.73
C PHE A 80 -8.20 5.62 -4.93
N ALA A 81 -8.31 6.85 -5.42
CA ALA A 81 -7.48 7.35 -6.49
C ALA A 81 -5.99 7.35 -6.10
N GLY A 82 -5.65 7.77 -4.88
CA GLY A 82 -4.30 7.73 -4.34
C GLY A 82 -3.75 6.30 -4.20
N MET A 83 -4.58 5.37 -3.71
CA MET A 83 -4.25 3.95 -3.64
C MET A 83 -3.98 3.36 -5.03
N LEU A 84 -4.92 3.54 -5.96
CA LEU A 84 -4.82 3.00 -7.31
C LEU A 84 -3.57 3.55 -8.02
N ARG A 85 -3.32 4.86 -7.89
CA ARG A 85 -2.10 5.49 -8.40
C ARG A 85 -0.83 4.84 -7.84
N SER A 86 -0.80 4.57 -6.53
CA SER A 86 0.36 3.95 -5.87
C SER A 86 0.58 2.52 -6.35
N GLN A 87 -0.48 1.72 -6.49
CA GLN A 87 -0.40 0.36 -7.03
C GLN A 87 0.09 0.35 -8.48
N LEU A 88 -0.46 1.24 -9.33
CA LEU A 88 -0.03 1.37 -10.72
C LEU A 88 1.43 1.81 -10.84
N ALA A 89 1.90 2.72 -9.98
CA ALA A 89 3.30 3.12 -9.94
C ALA A 89 4.23 1.95 -9.56
N ALA A 90 3.85 1.14 -8.56
CA ALA A 90 4.61 -0.05 -8.18
C ALA A 90 4.65 -1.11 -9.28
N ILE A 91 3.52 -1.34 -9.97
CA ILE A 91 3.43 -2.26 -11.11
C ILE A 91 4.30 -1.76 -12.26
N ALA A 92 4.26 -0.46 -12.56
CA ALA A 92 5.09 0.15 -13.59
C ALA A 92 6.59 -0.01 -13.26
N TRP A 93 6.98 0.18 -12.00
CA TRP A 93 8.36 -0.07 -11.56
C TRP A 93 8.75 -1.55 -11.68
N CYS A 94 7.86 -2.48 -11.31
CA CYS A 94 8.11 -3.92 -11.47
C CYS A 94 8.27 -4.32 -12.94
N LEU A 95 7.46 -3.73 -13.83
CA LEU A 95 7.61 -3.90 -15.27
C LEU A 95 8.96 -3.35 -15.75
N TRP A 96 9.36 -2.19 -15.24
CA TRP A 96 10.66 -1.59 -15.56
C TRP A 96 11.84 -2.49 -15.16
N LEU A 97 11.76 -3.12 -13.99
CA LEU A 97 12.73 -4.13 -13.55
C LEU A 97 12.70 -5.37 -14.42
N ALA A 98 11.52 -5.94 -14.71
CA ALA A 98 11.37 -7.15 -15.51
C ALA A 98 12.02 -7.01 -16.91
N LEU A 99 11.86 -5.84 -17.52
CA LEU A 99 12.44 -5.46 -18.81
C LEU A 99 13.96 -5.19 -18.76
N GLY A 100 14.58 -5.22 -17.57
CA GLY A 100 16.03 -5.11 -17.42
C GLY A 100 16.57 -3.67 -17.45
N HIS A 101 15.72 -2.66 -17.27
CA HIS A 101 16.19 -1.28 -17.28
C HIS A 101 17.14 -0.98 -16.11
N ARG A 102 17.99 0.03 -16.29
CA ARG A 102 19.02 0.46 -15.31
C ARG A 102 19.91 -0.68 -14.82
N ARG A 103 20.17 -1.69 -15.67
CA ARG A 103 21.01 -2.85 -15.36
C ARG A 103 20.45 -3.65 -14.18
N ALA A 104 19.13 -3.83 -14.12
CA ALA A 104 18.48 -4.64 -13.10
C ALA A 104 19.11 -6.04 -13.03
N THR A 105 19.41 -6.48 -11.82
CA THR A 105 20.00 -7.80 -11.53
C THR A 105 19.02 -8.93 -11.87
N ALA A 106 19.52 -10.18 -11.93
CA ALA A 106 18.67 -11.34 -12.18
C ALA A 106 17.51 -11.45 -11.16
N ASP A 107 17.79 -11.20 -9.88
CA ASP A 107 16.80 -11.25 -8.80
C ASP A 107 15.74 -10.16 -8.93
N GLN A 108 16.15 -8.93 -9.28
CA GLN A 108 15.21 -7.82 -9.53
C GLN A 108 14.31 -8.10 -10.73
N ARG A 109 14.86 -8.69 -11.80
CA ARG A 109 14.09 -9.10 -12.98
C ARG A 109 13.10 -10.20 -12.63
N ALA A 110 13.53 -11.21 -11.88
CA ALA A 110 12.66 -12.30 -11.42
C ALA A 110 11.53 -11.78 -10.53
N PHE A 111 11.83 -10.82 -9.64
CA PHE A 111 10.81 -10.15 -8.84
C PHE A 111 9.76 -9.45 -9.72
N GLY A 112 10.20 -8.62 -10.68
CA GLY A 112 9.30 -7.93 -11.60
C GLY A 112 8.42 -8.90 -12.41
N LEU A 113 9.02 -9.96 -12.95
CA LEU A 113 8.33 -11.01 -13.73
C LEU A 113 7.29 -11.79 -12.93
N ARG A 114 7.43 -11.87 -11.60
CA ARG A 114 6.42 -12.46 -10.72
C ARG A 114 5.26 -11.51 -10.47
N ILE A 115 5.53 -10.21 -10.26
CA ILE A 115 4.52 -9.23 -9.85
C ILE A 115 3.62 -8.80 -11.02
N VAL A 116 4.20 -8.54 -12.20
CA VAL A 116 3.44 -7.98 -13.34
C VAL A 116 2.28 -8.88 -13.79
N PRO A 117 2.44 -10.21 -13.96
CA PRO A 117 1.32 -11.07 -14.37
C PRO A 117 0.23 -11.19 -13.31
N SER A 118 0.59 -11.23 -12.03
CA SER A 118 -0.40 -11.21 -10.93
C SER A 118 -1.18 -9.91 -10.93
N ALA A 119 -0.50 -8.78 -11.07
CA ALA A 119 -1.15 -7.48 -11.15
C ALA A 119 -2.13 -7.38 -12.34
N ALA A 120 -1.75 -7.88 -13.52
CA ALA A 120 -2.63 -7.91 -14.68
C ALA A 120 -3.90 -8.75 -14.45
N ARG A 121 -3.79 -9.83 -13.66
CA ARG A 121 -4.92 -10.71 -13.32
C ARG A 121 -5.85 -10.08 -12.28
N ASP A 122 -5.30 -9.40 -11.29
CA ASP A 122 -6.02 -9.04 -10.07
C ASP A 122 -6.51 -7.57 -10.04
N MET A 123 -5.97 -6.70 -10.91
CA MET A 123 -6.37 -5.29 -11.01
C MET A 123 -7.85 -5.08 -11.37
N PRO A 124 -8.48 -5.85 -12.28
CA PRO A 124 -9.91 -5.70 -12.55
C PRO A 124 -10.78 -5.89 -11.30
N GLN A 125 -10.42 -6.84 -10.42
CA GLN A 125 -11.14 -7.05 -9.17
C GLN A 125 -10.95 -5.88 -8.20
N VAL A 126 -9.75 -5.30 -8.14
CA VAL A 126 -9.51 -4.07 -7.35
C VAL A 126 -10.42 -2.93 -7.83
N MET A 127 -10.53 -2.73 -9.14
CA MET A 127 -11.43 -1.72 -9.73
C MET A 127 -12.90 -1.99 -9.44
N ASN A 128 -13.32 -3.26 -9.39
CA ASN A 128 -14.69 -3.64 -9.04
C ASN A 128 -14.99 -3.52 -7.52
N SER A 129 -13.96 -3.42 -6.68
CA SER A 129 -14.12 -3.37 -5.21
C SER A 129 -14.26 -1.97 -4.63
N LEU A 130 -14.18 -0.91 -5.46
CA LEU A 130 -14.10 0.49 -5.03
C LEU A 130 -15.22 0.92 -4.06
N GLU A 131 -16.45 0.42 -4.25
CA GLU A 131 -17.58 0.75 -3.38
C GLU A 131 -17.42 0.14 -1.98
N THR A 132 -17.12 -1.16 -1.89
CA THR A 132 -16.86 -1.87 -0.61
C THR A 132 -15.82 -1.15 0.23
N TRP A 133 -14.82 -0.67 -0.47
CA TRP A 133 -13.64 -0.03 0.05
C TRP A 133 -13.96 1.39 0.54
N THR A 134 -14.82 2.13 -0.18
CA THR A 134 -15.39 3.40 0.28
C THR A 134 -16.22 3.21 1.55
N THR A 135 -16.99 2.14 1.65
CA THR A 135 -17.73 1.78 2.88
C THR A 135 -16.80 1.47 4.06
N LEU A 136 -15.62 0.89 3.82
CA LEU A 136 -14.67 0.54 4.88
C LEU A 136 -13.92 1.73 5.48
N LEU A 137 -13.79 2.82 4.73
CA LEU A 137 -13.12 4.02 5.20
C LEU A 137 -14.05 4.98 5.96
N ARG A 138 -15.37 4.79 5.86
CA ARG A 138 -16.39 5.51 6.63
C ARG A 138 -16.55 4.90 8.01
#